data_AF-A0AAV8HLK3-F1
#
_entry.id   AF-A0AAV8HLK3-F1
#
_cell.length_a   1.000
_cell.length_b   1.000
_cell.length_c   1.000
_cell.angle_alpha   90.00
_cell.angle_beta   90.00
_cell.angle_gamma   90.00
#
_symmetry.space_group_name_H-M   'P 1'
#
loop_
_entity.id
_entity.type
_entity.pdbx_description
1 polymer ?
#
loop_
_entity_poly.entity_id
_entity_poly.type
_entity_poly.pdbx_seq_one_letter_code
_entity_poly.pdbx_strand_id
1 'polypeptide(L)'
;MPRSALLMPSEISRRQFAVTTAIQEEILLEMGIDPRVGIGCLGKVNTVYENDMELMIKFYQFVAKEEMAIDEAELDPDEFAQKINAQQAFQNQQLETLKNMRKYSHEDQSAILDYLRKELEGANFDPNASSILTPHQLQEIVRSSN
;
A
#
# COMPACT_ATOMS: atom_id res chain seq x y z
N MET A 1 -26.98 -5.73 7.43
CA MET A 1 -25.54 -5.96 7.53
C MET A 1 -25.08 -6.69 6.27
N PRO A 2 -24.84 -6.00 5.13
CA PRO A 2 -24.38 -6.69 3.95
C PRO A 2 -22.88 -6.93 4.05
N ARG A 3 -22.50 -8.20 3.86
CA ARG A 3 -21.14 -8.69 3.66
C ARG A 3 -20.45 -7.83 2.61
N SER A 4 -19.40 -7.11 2.98
CA SER A 4 -18.49 -6.51 2.00
C SER A 4 -17.86 -7.63 1.19
N ALA A 5 -18.04 -7.52 -0.11
CA ALA A 5 -17.70 -8.51 -1.11
C ALA A 5 -16.22 -8.87 -1.02
N LEU A 6 -15.94 -10.18 -0.87
CA LEU A 6 -14.81 -10.74 -1.59
C LEU A 6 -15.04 -10.37 -3.06
N LEU A 7 -14.28 -9.40 -3.55
CA LEU A 7 -14.16 -9.17 -4.99
C LEU A 7 -13.74 -10.51 -5.60
N MET A 8 -14.65 -11.15 -6.32
CA MET A 8 -14.35 -12.30 -7.15
C MET A 8 -13.26 -11.85 -8.13
N PRO A 9 -12.05 -12.44 -8.11
CA PRO A 9 -10.97 -11.95 -8.95
C PRO A 9 -11.31 -12.24 -10.41
N SER A 10 -11.07 -11.25 -11.27
CA SER A 10 -11.05 -11.41 -12.73
C SER A 10 -10.11 -12.55 -13.12
N GLU A 11 -10.25 -13.13 -14.32
CA GLU A 11 -9.38 -14.24 -14.76
C GLU A 11 -7.89 -13.87 -14.73
N ILE A 12 -7.56 -12.58 -14.85
CA ILE A 12 -6.22 -12.02 -14.72
C ILE A 12 -5.74 -12.09 -13.26
N SER A 13 -6.54 -11.62 -12.29
CA SER A 13 -6.19 -11.69 -10.86
C SER A 13 -6.13 -13.13 -10.33
N ARG A 14 -6.91 -14.07 -10.88
CA ARG A 14 -6.80 -15.50 -10.49
C ARG A 14 -5.48 -16.12 -10.97
N ARG A 15 -5.02 -15.76 -12.18
CA ARG A 15 -3.72 -16.21 -12.68
C ARG A 15 -2.58 -15.64 -11.86
N GLN A 16 -2.61 -14.36 -11.51
CA GLN A 16 -1.61 -13.71 -10.65
C GLN A 16 -1.53 -14.36 -9.26
N PHE A 17 -2.68 -14.63 -8.63
CA PHE A 17 -2.72 -15.34 -7.35
C PHE A 17 -2.16 -16.77 -7.43
N ALA A 18 -2.39 -17.47 -8.55
CA ALA A 18 -1.88 -18.83 -8.74
C ALA A 18 -0.36 -18.87 -8.99
N VAL A 19 0.18 -17.90 -9.74
CA VAL A 19 1.62 -17.79 -10.02
C VAL A 19 2.40 -17.42 -8.76
N THR A 20 1.91 -16.43 -8.00
CA THR A 20 2.51 -16.04 -6.71
C THR A 20 2.45 -17.17 -5.69
N THR A 21 1.33 -17.89 -5.59
CA THR A 21 1.22 -19.05 -4.69
C THR A 21 2.22 -20.14 -5.06
N ALA A 22 2.39 -20.46 -6.35
CA ALA A 22 3.35 -21.49 -6.78
C ALA A 22 4.81 -21.12 -6.43
N ILE A 23 5.21 -19.87 -6.67
CA ILE A 23 6.56 -19.39 -6.33
C ILE A 23 6.78 -19.40 -4.81
N GLN A 24 5.80 -18.94 -4.02
CA GLN A 24 5.86 -19.00 -2.56
C GLN A 24 5.96 -20.46 -2.06
N GLU A 25 5.25 -21.39 -2.67
CA GLU A 25 5.33 -22.81 -2.35
C GLU A 25 6.71 -23.40 -2.62
N GLU A 26 7.33 -23.09 -3.76
CA GLU A 26 8.69 -23.53 -4.09
C GLU A 26 9.74 -22.97 -3.14
N ILE A 27 9.68 -21.67 -2.82
CA ILE A 27 10.60 -21.02 -1.87
C ILE A 27 10.47 -21.63 -0.48
N LEU A 28 9.25 -21.87 0.01
CA LEU A 28 9.01 -22.48 1.31
C LEU A 28 9.54 -23.91 1.37
N LEU A 29 9.34 -24.70 0.30
CA LEU A 29 9.90 -26.05 0.20
C LEU A 29 11.43 -26.05 0.23
N GLU A 30 12.08 -25.13 -0.50
CA GLU A 30 13.55 -25.00 -0.50
C GLU A 30 14.09 -24.62 0.88
N MET A 31 13.33 -23.83 1.65
CA MET A 31 13.65 -23.50 3.05
C MET A 31 13.32 -24.63 4.05
N GLY A 32 12.78 -25.76 3.59
CA GLY A 32 12.37 -26.89 4.44
C GLY A 32 11.08 -26.63 5.23
N ILE A 33 10.26 -25.67 4.80
CA ILE A 33 9.00 -25.29 5.44
C ILE A 33 7.84 -25.86 4.61
N ASP A 34 6.87 -26.52 5.26
CA ASP A 34 5.64 -26.93 4.59
C ASP A 34 4.88 -25.69 4.07
N PRO A 35 4.62 -25.59 2.76
CA PRO A 35 4.00 -24.38 2.21
C PRO A 35 2.63 -24.04 2.76
N ARG A 36 1.80 -25.04 3.10
CA ARG A 36 0.48 -24.82 3.68
C ARG A 36 0.61 -24.18 5.06
N VAL A 37 1.62 -24.60 5.82
CA VAL A 37 1.93 -24.02 7.12
C VAL A 37 2.53 -22.62 6.96
N GLY A 38 3.50 -22.44 6.05
CA GLY A 38 4.16 -21.16 5.81
C GLY A 38 3.20 -20.06 5.35
N ILE A 39 2.42 -20.32 4.29
CA ILE A 39 1.39 -19.40 3.77
C ILE A 39 0.32 -19.16 4.83
N GLY A 40 -0.11 -20.21 5.52
CA GLY A 40 -1.08 -20.10 6.62
C GLY A 40 -0.57 -19.23 7.78
N CYS A 41 0.73 -19.25 8.07
CA CYS A 41 1.36 -18.37 9.05
C CYS A 41 1.43 -16.92 8.56
N LEU A 42 1.86 -16.70 7.31
CA LEU A 42 1.92 -15.37 6.70
C LEU A 42 0.54 -14.69 6.68
N GLY A 43 -0.52 -15.43 6.31
CA GLY A 43 -1.89 -14.91 6.33
C GLY A 43 -2.39 -14.54 7.72
N LYS A 44 -1.87 -15.19 8.78
CA LYS A 44 -2.21 -14.87 10.17
C LYS A 44 -1.51 -13.61 10.67
N VAL A 45 -0.36 -13.22 10.09
CA VAL A 45 0.39 -12.03 10.53
C VAL A 45 -0.52 -10.80 10.51
N ASN A 46 -1.24 -10.61 9.40
CA ASN A 46 -2.14 -9.48 9.22
C ASN A 46 -3.32 -9.48 10.20
N THR A 47 -3.81 -10.64 10.63
CA THR A 47 -4.99 -10.73 11.51
C THR A 47 -4.67 -10.81 13.00
N VAL A 48 -3.53 -11.40 13.35
CA VAL A 48 -3.15 -11.64 14.75
C VAL A 48 -2.35 -10.46 15.31
N TYR A 49 -1.57 -9.80 14.44
CA TYR A 49 -0.66 -8.73 14.84
C TYR A 49 -1.05 -7.36 14.25
N GLU A 50 -2.30 -7.17 13.81
CA GLU A 50 -2.79 -5.91 13.27
C GLU A 50 -2.50 -4.69 14.17
N ASN A 51 -2.46 -4.92 15.48
CA ASN A 51 -2.26 -3.89 16.50
C ASN A 51 -0.77 -3.59 16.77
N ASP A 52 0.16 -4.43 16.30
CA ASP A 52 1.59 -4.19 16.39
C ASP A 52 2.08 -3.44 15.16
N MET A 53 2.07 -2.10 15.27
CA MET A 53 2.39 -1.22 14.17
C MET A 53 3.82 -1.41 13.64
N GLU A 54 4.80 -1.70 14.51
CA GLU A 54 6.19 -1.89 14.07
C GLU A 54 6.34 -3.17 13.24
N LEU A 55 5.70 -4.24 13.69
CA LEU A 55 5.66 -5.50 12.97
C LEU A 55 4.90 -5.34 11.63
N MET A 56 3.74 -4.68 11.63
CA MET A 56 2.96 -4.46 10.42
C MET A 56 3.69 -3.60 9.39
N ILE A 57 4.44 -2.58 9.81
CA ILE A 57 5.29 -1.79 8.90
C ILE A 57 6.33 -2.69 8.23
N LYS A 58 7.05 -3.52 9.00
CA LYS A 58 8.05 -4.44 8.44
C LYS A 58 7.41 -5.48 7.50
N PHE A 59 6.23 -5.97 7.86
CA PHE A 59 5.47 -6.91 7.05
C PHE A 59 5.06 -6.31 5.70
N TYR A 60 4.47 -5.11 5.69
CA TYR A 60 4.09 -4.45 4.43
C TYR A 60 5.30 -4.01 3.59
N GLN A 61 6.43 -3.68 4.21
CA GLN A 61 7.70 -3.48 3.48
C GLN A 61 8.17 -4.75 2.77
N PHE A 62 7.93 -5.92 3.34
CA PHE A 62 8.24 -7.20 2.71
C PHE A 62 7.30 -7.47 1.53
N VAL A 63 5.99 -7.31 1.73
CA VAL A 63 4.98 -7.45 0.65
C VAL A 63 5.29 -6.50 -0.52
N ALA A 64 5.64 -5.24 -0.25
CA ALA A 64 6.00 -4.29 -1.30
C ALA A 64 7.22 -4.73 -2.13
N LYS A 65 8.20 -5.41 -1.52
CA LYS A 65 9.37 -5.95 -2.24
C LYS A 65 8.99 -7.15 -3.10
N GLU A 66 8.09 -7.99 -2.61
CA GLU A 66 7.54 -9.11 -3.38
C GLU A 66 6.82 -8.60 -4.63
N GLU A 67 5.93 -7.62 -4.48
CA GLU A 67 5.23 -6.98 -5.61
C GLU A 67 6.22 -6.39 -6.63
N MET A 68 7.29 -5.73 -6.17
CA MET A 68 8.33 -5.21 -7.06
C MET A 68 9.08 -6.31 -7.82
N ALA A 69 9.35 -7.46 -7.18
CA ALA A 69 10.02 -8.59 -7.83
C ALA A 69 9.10 -9.28 -8.85
N ILE A 70 7.79 -9.31 -8.59
CA ILE A 70 6.78 -9.80 -9.54
C ILE A 70 6.71 -8.85 -10.74
N ASP A 71 6.64 -7.54 -10.49
CA ASP A 71 6.65 -6.52 -11.56
C ASP A 71 7.89 -6.63 -12.45
N GLU A 72 9.08 -6.85 -11.87
CA GLU A 72 10.32 -7.06 -12.61
C GLU A 72 10.30 -8.33 -13.47
N ALA A 73 9.64 -9.39 -13.00
CA ALA A 73 9.53 -10.66 -13.71
C ALA A 73 8.46 -10.64 -14.81
N GLU A 74 7.42 -9.82 -14.67
CA GLU A 74 6.28 -9.76 -15.60
C GLU A 74 6.42 -8.68 -16.68
N LEU A 75 6.99 -7.52 -16.34
CA LEU A 75 7.06 -6.35 -17.23
C LEU A 75 8.32 -6.35 -18.08
N ASP A 76 8.22 -5.72 -19.26
CA ASP A 76 9.40 -5.40 -20.03
C ASP A 76 10.28 -4.38 -19.28
N PRO A 77 11.61 -4.37 -19.47
CA PRO A 77 12.52 -3.50 -18.72
C PRO A 77 12.16 -2.00 -18.75
N ASP A 78 11.66 -1.52 -19.89
CA ASP A 78 11.24 -0.12 -20.05
C ASP A 78 9.94 0.18 -19.30
N GLU A 79 8.99 -0.76 -19.27
CA GLU A 79 7.72 -0.63 -18.54
C GLU A 79 7.95 -0.68 -17.02
N PHE A 80 8.81 -1.60 -16.57
CA PHE A 80 9.24 -1.68 -15.18
C PHE A 80 9.95 -0.39 -14.74
N ALA A 81 10.89 0.11 -15.54
CA ALA A 81 11.59 1.36 -15.24
C ALA A 81 10.63 2.56 -15.16
N GLN A 82 9.63 2.64 -16.05
CA GLN A 82 8.60 3.69 -15.99
C GLN A 82 7.77 3.58 -14.71
N LYS A 83 7.32 2.37 -14.35
CA LYS A 83 6.54 2.13 -13.12
C LYS A 83 7.30 2.53 -11.87
N ILE A 84 8.57 2.13 -11.75
CA ILE A 84 9.43 2.49 -10.61
C ILE A 84 9.66 4.00 -10.55
N ASN A 85 9.94 4.66 -11.68
CA ASN A 85 10.13 6.11 -11.71
C ASN A 85 8.86 6.86 -11.29
N ALA A 86 7.68 6.42 -11.76
CA ALA A 86 6.40 7.00 -11.37
C ALA A 86 6.13 6.81 -9.87
N GLN A 87 6.36 5.60 -9.35
CA GLN A 87 6.20 5.30 -7.93
C GLN A 87 7.15 6.14 -7.06
N GLN A 88 8.41 6.29 -7.48
CA GLN A 88 9.40 7.08 -6.74
C GLN A 88 9.07 8.59 -6.78
N ALA A 89 8.62 9.10 -7.93
CA ALA A 89 8.13 10.47 -8.04
C ALA A 89 6.95 10.73 -7.09
N PHE A 90 5.99 9.80 -7.04
CA PHE A 90 4.84 9.86 -6.14
C PHE A 90 5.26 9.88 -4.67
N GLN A 91 6.16 8.98 -4.25
CA GLN A 91 6.69 8.92 -2.88
C GLN A 91 7.42 10.21 -2.50
N ASN A 92 8.25 10.75 -3.39
CA ASN A 92 8.94 12.01 -3.17
C ASN A 92 7.97 13.17 -2.99
N GLN A 93 6.88 13.19 -3.77
CA GLN A 93 5.85 14.21 -3.65
C GLN A 93 5.10 14.10 -2.31
N GLN A 94 4.73 12.90 -1.88
CA GLN A 94 4.12 12.71 -0.55
C GLN A 94 5.05 13.14 0.59
N LEU A 95 6.33 12.80 0.51
CA LEU A 95 7.32 13.24 1.51
C LEU A 95 7.42 14.77 1.57
N GLU A 96 7.38 15.44 0.42
CA GLU A 96 7.40 16.90 0.35
C GLU A 96 6.13 17.51 0.94
N THR A 97 4.96 16.94 0.68
CA THR A 97 3.70 17.32 1.33
C THR A 97 3.80 17.19 2.86
N LEU A 98 4.33 16.09 3.38
CA LEU A 98 4.52 15.89 4.83
C LEU A 98 5.52 16.90 5.44
N LYS A 99 6.61 17.22 4.74
CA LYS A 99 7.55 18.27 5.16
C LYS A 99 6.89 19.63 5.22
N ASN A 100 6.03 19.93 4.25
CA ASN A 100 5.27 21.18 4.22
C ASN A 100 4.20 21.23 5.31
N MET A 101 3.53 20.11 5.61
CA MET A 101 2.57 20.01 6.71
C MET A 101 3.19 20.33 8.08
N ARG A 102 4.45 19.94 8.31
CA ARG A 102 5.18 20.26 9.56
C ARG A 102 5.30 21.76 9.84
N LYS A 103 5.13 22.62 8.83
CA LYS A 103 5.23 24.09 8.97
C LYS A 103 3.97 24.73 9.58
N TYR A 104 2.85 24.00 9.66
CA TYR A 104 1.57 24.50 10.19
C TYR A 104 1.41 24.21 11.69
N SER A 105 0.40 24.82 12.33
CA SER A 105 0.09 24.58 13.75
C SER A 105 -0.40 23.15 14.00
N HIS A 106 -0.48 22.71 15.26
CA HIS A 106 -1.00 21.38 15.59
C HIS A 106 -2.48 21.20 15.21
N GLU A 107 -3.31 22.25 15.33
CA GLU A 107 -4.72 22.21 14.92
C GLU A 107 -4.84 22.09 13.40
N ASP A 108 -4.05 22.85 12.66
CA ASP A 108 -4.00 22.82 11.19
C ASP A 108 -3.51 21.46 10.67
N GLN A 109 -2.46 20.90 11.31
CA GLN A 109 -1.96 19.57 10.99
C GLN A 109 -3.04 18.50 11.19
N SER A 110 -3.81 18.59 12.28
CA SER A 110 -4.94 17.68 12.56
C SER A 110 -6.03 17.80 11.48
N ALA A 111 -6.40 19.03 11.12
CA ALA A 111 -7.42 19.28 10.09
C ALA A 111 -6.99 18.72 8.71
N ILE A 112 -5.71 18.86 8.36
CA ILE A 112 -5.16 18.30 7.12
C ILE A 112 -5.18 16.76 7.15
N LEU A 113 -4.79 16.14 8.27
CA LEU A 113 -4.78 14.67 8.40
C LEU A 113 -6.21 14.09 8.39
N ASP A 114 -7.16 14.76 9.02
CA ASP A 114 -8.58 14.36 9.00
C ASP A 114 -9.18 14.47 7.60
N TYR A 115 -8.79 15.49 6.83
CA TYR A 115 -9.17 15.61 5.42
C TYR A 115 -8.59 14.46 4.58
N LEU A 116 -7.28 14.21 4.70
CA LEU A 116 -6.60 13.11 3.99
C LEU A 116 -7.25 11.76 4.28
N ARG A 117 -7.58 11.52 5.56
CA ARG A 117 -8.26 10.30 5.99
C ARG A 117 -9.63 10.14 5.31
N LYS A 118 -10.44 11.21 5.25
CA LYS A 118 -11.76 11.17 4.59
C LYS A 118 -11.67 10.93 3.09
N GLU A 119 -10.70 11.51 2.41
CA GLU A 119 -10.44 11.25 0.99
C GLU A 119 -10.04 9.79 0.76
N LEU A 120 -9.11 9.26 1.57
CA LEU A 120 -8.69 7.87 1.50
C LEU A 120 -9.84 6.90 1.77
N GLU A 121 -10.65 7.17 2.79
CA GLU A 121 -11.86 6.38 3.10
C GLU A 121 -12.87 6.43 1.95
N GLY A 122 -13.06 7.60 1.33
CA GLY A 122 -13.94 7.79 0.16
C GLY A 122 -13.45 7.06 -1.09
N ALA A 123 -12.13 6.96 -1.26
CA ALA A 123 -11.49 6.22 -2.34
C ALA A 123 -11.28 4.72 -2.03
N ASN A 124 -11.84 4.23 -0.92
CA ASN A 124 -11.66 2.85 -0.43
C ASN A 124 -10.18 2.43 -0.30
N PHE A 125 -9.33 3.38 0.09
CA PHE A 125 -7.88 3.22 0.23
C PHE A 125 -7.16 2.77 -1.04
N ASP A 126 -7.73 3.02 -2.22
CA ASP A 126 -7.04 2.76 -3.48
C ASP A 126 -5.77 3.65 -3.57
N PRO A 127 -4.57 3.04 -3.60
CA PRO A 127 -3.30 3.77 -3.67
C PRO A 127 -3.20 4.68 -4.88
N ASN A 128 -3.89 4.32 -5.97
CA ASN A 128 -3.89 5.06 -7.24
C ASN A 128 -4.99 6.12 -7.31
N ALA A 129 -6.00 6.04 -6.42
CA ALA A 129 -7.09 7.01 -6.36
C ALA A 129 -6.85 8.10 -5.30
N SER A 130 -5.91 7.90 -4.37
CA SER A 130 -5.66 8.84 -3.28
C SER A 130 -4.83 10.07 -3.71
N SER A 131 -5.33 11.23 -3.31
CA SER A 131 -4.85 12.55 -3.72
C SER A 131 -3.57 12.95 -2.97
N ILE A 132 -2.51 13.24 -3.72
CA ILE A 132 -1.39 14.02 -3.18
C ILE A 132 -1.87 15.45 -3.00
N LEU A 133 -2.06 15.86 -1.74
CA LEU A 133 -2.36 17.25 -1.43
C LEU A 133 -1.22 18.16 -1.88
N THR A 134 -1.55 19.03 -2.83
CA THR A 134 -0.64 20.10 -3.26
C THR A 134 -0.52 21.16 -2.16
N PRO A 135 0.59 21.95 -2.14
CA PRO A 135 0.74 23.05 -1.18
C PRO A 135 -0.42 24.04 -1.18
N HIS A 136 -1.08 24.23 -2.34
CA HIS A 136 -2.26 25.07 -2.47
C HIS A 136 -3.48 24.47 -1.75
N GLN A 137 -3.73 23.17 -1.91
CA GLN A 137 -4.83 22.48 -1.21
C GLN A 137 -4.60 22.44 0.31
N LEU A 138 -3.35 22.31 0.77
CA LEU A 138 -3.02 22.43 2.19
C LEU A 138 -3.42 23.79 2.76
N GLN A 139 -3.14 24.89 2.03
CA GLN A 139 -3.52 26.24 2.47
C GLN A 139 -5.03 26.45 2.47
N GLU A 140 -5.76 25.88 1.50
CA GLU A 140 -7.22 25.93 1.45
C GLU A 140 -7.86 25.23 2.65
N ILE A 141 -7.35 24.04 3.03
CA ILE A 141 -7.85 23.28 4.18
C ILE A 141 -7.64 24.06 5.49
N VAL A 142 -6.46 24.64 5.67
CA VAL A 142 -6.12 25.49 6.84
C VAL A 142 -6.98 26.75 6.90
N ARG A 143 -7.27 27.38 5.76
CA ARG A 143 -8.17 28.54 5.68
C ARG A 143 -9.63 28.20 5.96
N SER A 144 -10.07 27.00 5.58
CA SER A 144 -11.45 26.54 5.81
C SER A 144 -11.72 26.03 7.23
N SER A 145 -10.66 25.78 8.01
CA SER A 145 -10.74 25.28 9.40
C SER A 145 -10.64 26.39 10.46
N ASN A 146 -10.32 27.63 10.06
CA ASN A 146 -10.37 28.85 10.88
C ASN A 146 -11.63 29.67 10.57
#